data_AF-A0A930TSR8-F1
#
_entry.id   AF-A0A930TSR8-F1
#
_cell.length_a   1.000
_cell.length_b   1.000
_cell.length_c   1.000
_cell.angle_alpha   90.00
_cell.angle_beta   90.00
_cell.angle_gamma   90.00
#
_symmetry.space_group_name_H-M   'P 1'
#
loop_
_entity.id
_entity.type
_entity.pdbx_description
1 polymer ?
#
loop_
_entity_poly.entity_id
_entity_poly.type
_entity_poly.pdbx_seq_one_letter_code
_entity_poly.pdbx_strand_id
1 'polypeptide(L)'
;FVMTLRLQRERMTQHLLPSLREYYQQFGITRDRLQQCSPEVRVLHPGPVNRGVELSSDLMDDPTFSLVSQQVTSGVAVRMALLYLMGGGKV
;
A
#
# COMPACT_ATOMS: atom_id res chain seq x y z
N PHE A 1 -7.44 9.09 0.62
CA PHE A 1 -6.83 7.81 0.19
C PHE A 1 -6.83 6.85 1.37
N VAL A 2 -6.71 5.54 1.11
CA VAL A 2 -6.44 4.51 2.12
C VAL A 2 -5.02 4.01 1.88
N MET A 3 -4.16 4.08 2.89
CA MET A 3 -2.79 3.55 2.81
C MET A 3 -2.73 2.23 3.57
N THR A 4 -2.53 1.14 2.85
CA THR A 4 -2.32 -0.19 3.43
C THR A 4 -0.85 -0.42 3.70
N LEU A 5 -0.55 -1.29 4.67
CA LEU A 5 0.81 -1.64 5.06
C LEU A 5 1.01 -3.14 4.98
N ARG A 6 2.24 -3.53 4.67
CA ARG A 6 2.64 -4.94 4.60
C ARG A 6 2.56 -5.57 5.98
N LEU A 7 1.85 -6.69 6.07
CA LEU A 7 1.92 -7.53 7.27
C LEU A 7 3.30 -8.20 7.35
N GLN A 8 4.13 -7.80 8.33
CA GLN A 8 5.49 -8.31 8.50
C GLN A 8 5.54 -9.44 9.54
N ARG A 9 5.11 -10.63 9.12
CA ARG A 9 5.10 -11.84 9.98
C ARG A 9 6.49 -12.17 10.52
N GLU A 10 7.51 -11.93 9.70
CA GLU A 10 8.91 -12.16 10.03
C GLU A 10 9.42 -11.31 11.21
N ARG A 11 8.65 -10.29 11.64
CA ARG A 11 8.98 -9.44 12.79
C ARG A 11 8.13 -9.72 14.03
N MET A 12 7.17 -10.65 13.93
CA MET A 12 6.28 -10.98 15.04
C MET A 12 6.95 -12.04 15.93
N THR A 13 7.26 -11.65 17.17
CA THR A 13 7.84 -12.55 18.18
C THR A 13 6.79 -13.32 18.98
N GLN A 14 5.52 -12.94 18.84
CA GLN A 14 4.37 -13.54 19.52
C GLN A 14 3.35 -14.01 18.49
N HIS A 15 2.54 -15.00 18.86
CA HIS A 15 1.43 -15.51 18.05
C HIS A 15 0.22 -14.57 18.11
N LEU A 16 0.39 -13.34 17.60
CA LEU A 16 -0.63 -12.28 17.64
C LEU A 16 -1.78 -12.50 16.65
N LEU A 17 -1.60 -13.37 15.66
CA LEU A 17 -2.58 -13.65 14.62
C LEU A 17 -2.88 -15.14 14.56
N PRO A 18 -4.16 -15.56 14.62
CA PRO A 18 -4.50 -16.98 14.52
C PRO A 18 -4.23 -17.54 13.11
N SER A 19 -4.50 -16.75 12.05
CA SER A 19 -4.12 -17.08 10.68
C SER A 19 -4.10 -15.85 9.77
N LEU A 20 -3.43 -15.96 8.61
CA LEU A 20 -3.50 -14.94 7.56
C LEU A 20 -4.90 -14.76 7.00
N ARG A 21 -5.68 -15.84 6.95
CA ARG A 21 -7.05 -15.82 6.45
C ARG A 21 -7.94 -14.97 7.35
N GLU A 22 -7.82 -15.15 8.67
CA GLU A 22 -8.58 -14.38 9.64
C GLU A 22 -8.16 -12.90 9.64
N TYR A 23 -6.85 -12.63 9.54
CA TYR A 23 -6.36 -11.26 9.34
C TYR A 23 -6.97 -10.62 8.09
N TYR A 24 -6.98 -11.31 6.94
CA TYR A 24 -7.59 -10.78 5.72
C TYR A 24 -9.09 -10.51 5.90
N GLN A 25 -9.82 -11.44 6.53
CA GLN A 25 -11.26 -11.29 6.78
C GLN A 25 -11.58 -10.12 7.73
N GLN A 26 -10.73 -9.87 8.73
CA GLN A 26 -10.96 -8.82 9.73
C GLN A 26 -10.37 -7.47 9.30
N PHE A 27 -9.19 -7.44 8.69
CA PHE A 27 -8.40 -6.22 8.45
C PHE A 27 -8.01 -5.99 6.99
N GLY A 28 -8.09 -7.00 6.12
CA GLY A 28 -7.78 -6.84 4.70
C GLY A 28 -8.65 -5.77 4.04
N ILE A 29 -8.06 -4.96 3.15
CA ILE A 29 -8.81 -3.98 2.38
C ILE A 29 -9.35 -4.65 1.12
N THR A 30 -10.67 -4.63 0.99
CA THR A 30 -11.44 -5.22 -0.11
C THR A 30 -12.30 -4.16 -0.78
N ARG A 31 -12.80 -4.45 -1.99
CA ARG A 31 -13.68 -3.53 -2.73
C ARG A 31 -14.90 -3.12 -1.92
N ASP A 32 -15.56 -4.08 -1.26
CA ASP A 32 -16.75 -3.82 -0.43
C ASP A 32 -16.45 -2.88 0.75
N ARG A 33 -15.27 -2.99 1.35
CA ARG A 33 -14.84 -2.08 2.42
C ARG A 33 -14.58 -0.67 1.89
N LEU A 34 -14.01 -0.54 0.69
CA LEU A 34 -13.78 0.76 0.07
C LEU A 34 -15.07 1.48 -0.35
N GLN A 35 -16.18 0.76 -0.58
CA GLN A 35 -17.47 1.40 -0.89
C GLN A 35 -17.99 2.29 0.24
N GLN A 36 -17.49 2.10 1.47
CA GLN A 36 -17.84 2.96 2.61
C GLN A 36 -17.04 4.27 2.65
N CYS A 37 -15.98 4.38 1.83
CA CYS A 37 -15.17 5.58 1.72
C CYS A 37 -15.76 6.54 0.67
N SER A 38 -15.11 7.70 0.51
CA SER A 38 -15.41 8.62 -0.61
C SER A 38 -15.35 7.88 -1.96
N PRO A 39 -16.23 8.20 -2.93
CA PRO A 39 -16.18 7.63 -4.29
C PRO A 39 -14.84 7.86 -5.01
N GLU A 40 -14.10 8.90 -4.62
CA GLU A 40 -12.79 9.23 -5.17
C GLU A 40 -11.63 8.58 -4.40
N VAL A 41 -11.92 7.67 -3.46
CA VAL A 41 -10.89 7.02 -2.65
C VAL A 41 -9.91 6.26 -3.56
N ARG A 42 -8.62 6.47 -3.29
CA ARG A 42 -7.53 5.74 -3.90
C ARG A 42 -6.78 4.93 -2.86
N VAL A 43 -6.17 3.83 -3.28
CA VAL A 43 -5.35 2.94 -2.45
C VAL A 43 -3.87 3.19 -2.70
N LEU A 44 -3.11 3.29 -1.62
CA LEU A 44 -1.65 3.39 -1.61
C LEU A 44 -1.07 2.24 -0.79
N HIS A 45 0.15 1.83 -1.09
CA HIS A 45 0.89 0.84 -0.32
C HIS A 45 2.39 1.00 -0.59
N PRO A 46 3.24 1.11 0.45
CA PRO A 46 4.68 1.36 0.28
C PRO A 46 5.46 0.20 -0.35
N GLY A 47 4.92 -1.01 -0.27
CA GLY A 47 5.47 -2.22 -0.88
C GLY A 47 6.49 -2.96 0.01
N PRO A 48 6.78 -4.24 -0.30
CA PRO A 48 6.06 -5.10 -1.22
C PRO A 48 4.67 -5.49 -0.67
N VAL A 49 3.68 -5.67 -1.54
CA VAL A 49 2.31 -6.03 -1.15
C VAL A 49 2.19 -7.56 -1.00
N ASN A 50 1.69 -8.05 0.12
CA ASN A 50 1.17 -9.41 0.25
C ASN A 50 -0.29 -9.43 -0.25
N ARG A 51 -0.46 -9.83 -1.51
CA ARG A 51 -1.77 -9.96 -2.15
C ARG A 51 -2.65 -10.97 -1.43
N GLY A 52 -3.91 -10.62 -1.19
CA GLY A 52 -4.86 -11.47 -0.47
C GLY A 52 -4.62 -11.54 1.04
N VAL A 53 -3.80 -10.65 1.61
CA VAL A 53 -3.56 -10.55 3.06
C VAL A 53 -3.96 -9.17 3.57
N GLU A 54 -3.24 -8.11 3.20
CA GLU A 54 -3.62 -6.73 3.57
C GLU A 54 -4.44 -6.02 2.47
N LEU A 55 -4.31 -6.46 1.22
CA LEU A 55 -4.99 -5.86 0.07
C LEU A 55 -5.48 -6.95 -0.87
N SER A 56 -6.74 -6.87 -1.29
CA SER A 56 -7.31 -7.81 -2.25
C SER A 56 -6.68 -7.65 -3.63
N SER A 57 -6.48 -8.76 -4.34
CA SER A 57 -5.80 -8.75 -5.65
C SER A 57 -6.55 -7.92 -6.69
N ASP A 58 -7.89 -7.98 -6.68
CA ASP A 58 -8.74 -7.23 -7.61
C ASP A 58 -8.60 -5.70 -7.43
N LEU A 59 -8.43 -5.23 -6.20
CA LEU A 59 -8.18 -3.82 -5.93
C LEU A 59 -6.78 -3.41 -6.36
N MET A 60 -5.78 -4.26 -6.10
CA MET A 60 -4.40 -4.00 -6.47
C MET A 60 -4.24 -3.81 -7.99
N ASP A 61 -4.98 -4.60 -8.77
CA ASP A 61 -4.91 -4.61 -10.23
C ASP A 61 -5.86 -3.60 -10.91
N ASP A 62 -6.77 -2.94 -10.16
CA ASP A 62 -7.64 -1.89 -10.69
C ASP A 62 -6.93 -0.53 -10.71
N PRO A 63 -6.57 0.03 -11.88
CA PRO A 63 -5.87 1.32 -11.97
C PRO A 63 -6.74 2.51 -11.53
N THR A 64 -8.06 2.31 -11.44
CA THR A 64 -8.99 3.32 -10.90
C THR A 64 -8.88 3.42 -9.39
N PHE A 65 -8.55 2.34 -8.68
CA PHE A 65 -8.40 2.39 -7.22
C PHE A 65 -6.94 2.43 -6.80
N SER A 66 -6.08 1.63 -7.40
CA SER A 66 -4.69 1.45 -6.99
C SER A 66 -3.76 2.49 -7.59
N LEU A 67 -3.11 3.26 -6.72
CA LEU A 67 -2.02 4.18 -7.07
C LEU A 67 -0.65 3.61 -6.68
N VAL A 68 -0.55 2.32 -6.32
CA VAL A 68 0.71 1.71 -5.84
C VAL A 68 1.82 1.81 -6.89
N SER A 69 1.52 1.51 -8.15
CA SER A 69 2.49 1.64 -9.25
C SER A 69 2.91 3.10 -9.45
N GLN A 70 1.97 4.05 -9.35
CA GLN A 70 2.29 5.47 -9.45
C GLN A 70 3.13 5.95 -8.27
N GLN A 71 2.93 5.41 -7.06
CA GLN A 71 3.76 5.69 -5.89
C GLN A 71 5.22 5.25 -6.12
N VAL A 72 5.44 4.08 -6.72
CA VAL A 72 6.79 3.60 -7.07
C VAL A 72 7.46 4.54 -8.08
N THR A 73 6.75 4.92 -9.15
CA THR A 73 7.25 5.86 -10.16
C THR A 73 7.55 7.22 -9.55
N SER A 74 6.64 7.74 -8.72
CA SER A 74 6.81 9.03 -8.02
C SER A 74 8.03 9.00 -7.10
N GLY A 75 8.33 7.86 -6.48
CA GLY A 75 9.53 7.67 -5.68
C GLY A 75 10.83 7.92 -6.44
N VAL A 76 10.89 7.63 -7.75
CA VAL A 76 12.06 7.93 -8.59
C VAL A 76 12.24 9.43 -8.71
N ALA A 77 11.18 10.16 -9.07
CA ALA A 77 11.21 11.61 -9.22
C ALA A 77 11.60 12.31 -7.90
N VAL A 78 11.01 11.87 -6.78
CA VAL A 78 11.34 12.41 -5.45
C VAL A 78 12.81 12.17 -5.11
N ARG A 79 13.32 10.96 -5.32
CA ARG A 79 14.74 10.64 -5.07
C ARG A 79 15.68 11.45 -5.96
N MET A 80 15.35 11.63 -7.23
CA MET A 80 16.12 12.48 -8.14
C MET A 80 16.16 13.93 -7.66
N ALA A 81 15.01 14.49 -7.25
CA ALA A 81 14.94 15.84 -6.71
C ALA A 81 15.78 15.98 -5.43
N LEU A 82 15.69 15.03 -4.50
CA LEU A 82 16.50 15.03 -3.29
C LEU A 82 18.00 14.97 -3.59
N LEU A 83 18.41 14.08 -4.51
CA LEU A 83 19.82 13.97 -4.93
C LEU A 83 20.32 15.25 -5.62
N TYR A 84 19.48 15.89 -6.44
CA TYR A 84 19.81 17.17 -7.08
C TYR A 84 20.10 18.27 -6.04
N LEU A 85 19.24 18.40 -5.02
CA LEU A 85 19.41 19.38 -3.95
C LEU A 85 20.65 19.09 -3.10
N MET A 86 20.84 17.83 -2.70
CA MET A 86 22.03 17.42 -1.93
C MET A 86 23.32 17.61 -2.72
N GLY A 87 23.27 17.50 -4.05
CA GLY A 87 24.40 17.74 -4.96
C GLY A 87 24.73 19.22 -5.20
N GLY A 88 24.04 20.17 -4.55
CA GLY A 88 24.29 21.60 -4.71
C GLY A 88 23.45 22.28 -5.80
N GLY A 89 22.43 21.59 -6.33
CA GLY A 89 21.42 22.18 -7.19
C GLY A 89 20.63 23.27 -6.46
N LYS A 90 20.25 24.33 -7.16
CA LYS A 90 19.42 25.43 -6.63
C LYS A 90 17.98 25.26 -7.14
N VAL A 91 17.00 25.49 -6.26
CA VAL A 91 15.55 25.49 -6.59
C VAL A 91 15.17 26.82 -7.22
#